data_AF-A0A936JVI7-F1
#
_entry.id   AF-A0A936JVI7-F1
#
_cell.length_a   1.000
_cell.length_b   1.000
_cell.length_c   1.000
_cell.angle_alpha   90.00
_cell.angle_beta   90.00
_cell.angle_gamma   90.00
#
_symmetry.space_group_name_H-M   'P 1'
#
loop_
_entity.id
_entity.type
_entity.pdbx_description
1 polymer ?
#
loop_
_entity_poly.entity_id
_entity_poly.type
_entity_poly.pdbx_seq_one_letter_code
_entity_poly.pdbx_strand_id
1 'polypeptide(L)'
;MAAADLRYVGIAREVSPDGRMPLIYDYQQTDLDVPFASLSGAYTRYGPVRELLAEEDDQFVLMATGDEIAVKFDATSVPPTPAGWVRSFVLVSHAYCKDMDPYTGASATLEPMPFKGMSRYPYPEAERPAETEAQRRTRELYHTRIVR
;
A
#
# COMPACT_ATOMS: atom_id res chain seq x y z
N MET A 1 10.59 -4.61 -12.31
CA MET A 1 9.27 -5.17 -11.92
C MET A 1 8.51 -5.56 -13.18
N ALA A 2 8.00 -6.79 -13.27
CA ALA A 2 7.27 -7.28 -14.46
C ALA A 2 5.75 -6.99 -14.37
N ALA A 3 5.17 -7.15 -13.19
CA ALA A 3 3.76 -6.83 -12.92
C ALA A 3 3.57 -6.43 -11.46
N ALA A 4 2.50 -5.69 -11.19
CA ALA A 4 2.00 -5.42 -9.84
C ALA A 4 0.48 -5.31 -9.90
N ASP A 5 -0.20 -6.09 -9.07
CA ASP A 5 -1.66 -6.18 -9.02
C ASP A 5 -2.15 -5.89 -7.59
N LEU A 6 -3.06 -4.93 -7.45
CA LEU A 6 -3.77 -4.68 -6.19
C LEU A 6 -4.96 -5.63 -6.08
N ARG A 7 -5.08 -6.32 -4.95
CA ARG A 7 -6.17 -7.27 -4.70
C ARG A 7 -6.56 -7.29 -3.23
N TYR A 8 -7.80 -7.68 -2.96
CA TYR A 8 -8.22 -8.05 -1.61
C TYR A 8 -7.78 -9.47 -1.31
N VAL A 9 -7.07 -9.65 -0.20
CA VAL A 9 -6.68 -10.97 0.30
C VAL A 9 -7.17 -11.21 1.73
N GLY A 10 -7.72 -10.18 2.39
CA GLY A 10 -8.10 -10.26 3.80
C GLY A 10 -6.89 -10.09 4.72
N ILE A 11 -7.05 -10.46 5.99
CA ILE A 11 -6.02 -10.29 7.01
C ILE A 11 -5.35 -11.63 7.26
N ALA A 12 -4.03 -11.67 7.15
CA ALA A 12 -3.27 -12.87 7.45
C ALA A 12 -3.53 -13.31 8.90
N ARG A 13 -3.80 -14.59 9.11
CA ARG A 13 -4.12 -15.13 10.42
C ARG A 13 -2.89 -15.15 11.30
N GLU A 14 -3.06 -14.70 12.55
CA GLU A 14 -2.04 -14.84 13.57
C GLU A 14 -1.98 -16.28 14.07
N VAL A 15 -0.78 -16.85 14.08
CA VAL A 15 -0.52 -18.23 14.51
C VAL A 15 0.68 -18.27 15.46
N SER A 16 0.72 -19.27 16.32
CA SER A 16 1.91 -19.60 17.11
C SER A 16 2.17 -21.10 16.98
N PRO A 17 3.07 -21.52 16.06
CA PRO A 17 3.35 -22.94 15.85
C PRO A 17 3.88 -23.65 17.11
N ASP A 18 4.52 -22.92 18.02
CA ASP A 18 5.11 -23.42 19.27
C ASP A 18 4.30 -23.03 20.53
N GLY A 19 3.16 -22.34 20.36
CA GLY A 19 2.30 -21.85 21.44
C GLY A 19 2.87 -20.68 22.24
N ARG A 20 3.99 -20.07 21.82
CA ARG A 20 4.64 -18.93 22.48
C ARG A 20 4.41 -17.62 21.73
N MET A 21 4.69 -16.52 22.43
CA MET A 21 4.67 -15.17 21.86
C MET A 21 6.07 -14.75 21.37
N PRO A 22 6.18 -13.84 20.37
CA PRO A 22 5.08 -13.21 19.64
C PRO A 22 4.42 -14.17 18.64
N LEU A 23 3.16 -13.89 18.30
CA LEU A 23 2.49 -14.55 17.18
C LEU A 23 3.20 -14.18 15.86
N ILE A 24 3.08 -15.06 14.86
CA ILE A 24 3.50 -14.81 13.48
C ILE A 24 2.28 -14.83 12.56
N TYR A 25 2.43 -14.40 11.31
CA TYR A 25 1.33 -14.40 10.33
C TYR A 25 1.48 -15.57 9.34
N ASP A 26 0.42 -16.34 9.14
CA ASP A 26 0.35 -17.33 8.06
C ASP A 26 -0.30 -16.71 6.81
N TYR A 27 0.53 -16.39 5.82
CA TYR A 27 0.10 -15.80 4.56
C TYR A 27 -0.90 -16.68 3.78
N GLN A 28 -0.87 -18.00 3.99
CA GLN A 28 -1.76 -18.93 3.29
C GLN A 28 -3.15 -19.02 3.94
N GLN A 29 -3.32 -18.46 5.13
CA GLN A 29 -4.57 -18.44 5.87
C GLN A 29 -4.98 -17.00 6.15
N THR A 30 -6.03 -16.54 5.49
CA THR A 30 -6.53 -15.18 5.65
C THR A 30 -7.96 -15.17 6.15
N ASP A 31 -8.23 -14.31 7.12
CA ASP A 31 -9.59 -14.01 7.57
C ASP A 31 -10.16 -12.88 6.71
N LEU A 32 -11.25 -13.18 5.99
CA LEU A 32 -11.87 -12.25 5.04
C LEU A 32 -12.85 -11.27 5.69
N ASP A 33 -13.33 -11.59 6.89
CA ASP A 33 -14.42 -10.88 7.56
C ASP A 33 -13.96 -10.26 8.90
N VAL A 34 -12.79 -9.61 8.89
CA VAL A 34 -12.32 -8.89 10.08
C VAL A 34 -12.89 -7.46 10.06
N PRO A 35 -13.63 -7.01 11.09
CA PRO A 35 -14.34 -5.74 11.08
C PRO A 35 -13.42 -4.55 11.41
N PHE A 36 -12.31 -4.42 10.69
CA PHE A 36 -11.45 -3.23 10.81
C PHE A 36 -12.11 -2.04 10.11
N ALA A 37 -12.14 -0.91 10.83
CA ALA A 37 -12.58 0.34 10.24
C ALA A 37 -11.64 0.75 9.10
N SER A 38 -12.19 1.48 8.13
CA SER A 38 -11.44 2.10 7.03
C SER A 38 -11.78 3.57 6.98
N LEU A 39 -10.80 4.39 6.58
CA LEU A 39 -11.01 5.80 6.32
C LEU A 39 -11.99 5.97 5.16
N SER A 40 -12.92 6.92 5.26
CA SER A 40 -13.82 7.22 4.14
C SER A 40 -13.05 7.87 2.98
N GLY A 41 -13.36 7.52 1.74
CA GLY A 41 -12.71 8.09 0.57
C GLY A 41 -12.67 7.17 -0.65
N ALA A 42 -11.92 7.60 -1.67
CA ALA A 42 -11.80 6.89 -2.93
C ALA A 42 -10.47 6.12 -2.99
N TYR A 43 -10.54 4.80 -2.83
CA TYR A 43 -9.38 3.92 -2.86
C TYR A 43 -9.06 3.45 -4.28
N THR A 44 -7.86 2.90 -4.47
CA THR A 44 -7.45 2.34 -5.76
C THR A 44 -8.28 1.10 -6.10
N ARG A 45 -8.72 1.03 -7.36
CA ARG A 45 -9.42 -0.14 -7.92
C ARG A 45 -8.50 -1.36 -7.90
N TYR A 46 -9.07 -2.54 -7.74
CA TYR A 46 -8.31 -3.77 -7.91
C TYR A 46 -7.82 -3.96 -9.34
N GLY A 47 -6.74 -4.72 -9.49
CA GLY A 47 -6.11 -5.05 -10.75
C GLY A 47 -4.74 -4.37 -10.93
N PRO A 48 -4.28 -4.21 -12.18
CA PRO A 48 -2.92 -3.76 -12.45
C PRO A 48 -2.67 -2.33 -11.94
N VAL A 49 -1.63 -2.16 -11.13
CA VAL A 49 -1.21 -0.89 -10.52
C VAL A 49 0.27 -0.56 -10.75
N ARG A 50 0.96 -1.34 -11.60
CA ARG A 50 2.40 -1.17 -11.89
C ARG A 50 2.79 0.27 -12.25
N GLU A 51 1.93 0.98 -12.97
CA GLU A 51 2.18 2.36 -13.40
C GLU A 51 2.27 3.35 -12.22
N LEU A 52 1.52 3.11 -11.14
CA LEU A 52 1.56 3.93 -9.92
C LEU A 52 2.74 3.60 -9.00
N LEU A 53 3.50 2.57 -9.32
CA LEU A 53 4.64 2.08 -8.52
C LEU A 53 5.97 2.23 -9.27
N ALA A 54 5.96 2.94 -10.40
CA ALA A 54 7.13 3.11 -11.25
C ALA A 54 8.10 4.16 -10.69
N GLU A 55 7.58 5.23 -10.09
CA GLU A 55 8.34 6.38 -9.59
C GLU A 55 7.76 6.87 -8.25
N GLU A 56 8.55 7.63 -7.50
CA GLU A 56 8.11 8.32 -6.28
C GLU A 56 7.60 9.74 -6.59
N ASP A 57 6.47 9.85 -7.28
CA ASP A 57 5.97 11.09 -7.90
C ASP A 57 4.66 11.62 -7.28
N ASP A 58 4.43 11.34 -6.00
CA ASP A 58 3.20 11.69 -5.26
C ASP A 58 1.91 11.13 -5.90
N GLN A 59 2.05 10.02 -6.63
CA GLN A 59 0.94 9.15 -7.02
C GLN A 59 0.99 7.86 -6.21
N PHE A 60 -0.16 7.45 -5.69
CA PHE A 60 -0.22 6.38 -4.71
C PHE A 60 -1.21 5.29 -5.11
N VAL A 61 -0.82 4.04 -4.82
CA VAL A 61 -1.77 2.96 -4.63
C VAL A 61 -2.39 3.12 -3.25
N LEU A 62 -3.68 3.48 -3.23
CA LEU A 62 -4.45 3.68 -2.00
C LEU A 62 -5.06 2.36 -1.57
N MET A 63 -4.49 1.79 -0.51
CA MET A 63 -4.86 0.50 0.06
C MET A 63 -5.76 0.66 1.28
N ALA A 64 -6.80 -0.16 1.35
CA ALA A 64 -7.64 -0.34 2.52
C ALA A 64 -7.17 -1.58 3.32
N THR A 65 -7.77 -1.80 4.47
CA THR A 65 -7.48 -2.97 5.30
C THR A 65 -7.75 -4.27 4.53
N GLY A 66 -6.79 -5.19 4.55
CA GLY A 66 -6.87 -6.49 3.85
C GLY A 66 -6.51 -6.45 2.37
N ASP A 67 -6.07 -5.29 1.86
CA ASP A 67 -5.49 -5.21 0.53
C ASP A 67 -4.03 -5.68 0.50
N GLU A 68 -3.63 -6.15 -0.68
CA GLU A 68 -2.25 -6.50 -1.02
C GLU A 68 -1.89 -6.01 -2.41
N ILE A 69 -0.64 -5.54 -2.57
CA ILE A 69 0.01 -5.38 -3.87
C ILE A 69 0.89 -6.60 -4.15
N ALA A 70 0.46 -7.46 -5.07
CA ALA A 70 1.23 -8.62 -5.51
C ALA A 70 2.25 -8.21 -6.57
N VAL A 71 3.52 -8.05 -6.18
CA VAL A 71 4.62 -7.70 -7.10
C VAL A 71 5.24 -8.95 -7.71
N LYS A 72 5.41 -8.96 -9.03
CA LYS A 72 6.07 -10.05 -9.76
C LYS A 72 7.31 -9.53 -10.48
N PHE A 73 8.37 -10.32 -10.45
CA PHE A 73 9.59 -10.09 -11.23
C PHE A 73 10.03 -11.38 -11.90
N ASP A 74 10.75 -11.26 -13.00
CA ASP A 74 11.29 -12.41 -13.71
C ASP A 74 12.54 -12.93 -12.98
N ALA A 75 12.40 -14.04 -12.27
CA ALA A 75 13.52 -14.67 -11.57
C ALA A 75 14.60 -15.20 -12.53
N THR A 76 14.26 -15.49 -13.79
CA THR A 76 15.22 -15.99 -14.79
C THR A 76 16.12 -14.88 -15.34
N SER A 77 15.70 -13.62 -15.22
CA SER A 77 16.51 -12.45 -15.57
C SER A 77 17.63 -12.16 -14.56
N VAL A 78 17.63 -12.84 -13.41
CA VAL A 78 18.63 -12.66 -12.35
C VAL A 78 19.82 -13.59 -12.61
N PRO A 79 21.08 -13.08 -12.57
CA PRO A 79 22.27 -13.91 -12.80
C PRO A 79 22.37 -15.13 -11.85
N PRO A 80 23.07 -16.20 -12.22
CA PRO A 80 23.28 -17.35 -11.33
C PRO A 80 24.04 -16.94 -10.04
N THR A 81 23.74 -17.62 -8.93
CA THR A 81 24.43 -17.38 -7.65
C THR A 81 25.78 -18.11 -7.66
N PRO A 82 26.90 -17.47 -7.26
CA PRO A 82 28.17 -18.15 -7.11
C PRO A 82 28.10 -19.35 -6.15
N ALA A 83 29.02 -20.31 -6.32
CA ALA A 83 29.10 -21.48 -5.44
C ALA A 83 29.32 -21.04 -3.98
N GLY A 84 28.52 -21.61 -3.06
CA GLY A 84 28.58 -21.30 -1.63
C GLY A 84 27.85 -20.02 -1.21
N TRP A 85 27.22 -19.30 -2.13
CA TRP A 85 26.47 -18.07 -1.82
C TRP A 85 24.97 -18.34 -1.74
N VAL A 86 24.27 -17.54 -0.93
CA VAL A 86 22.80 -17.52 -0.83
C VAL A 86 22.29 -16.19 -1.37
N ARG A 87 21.24 -16.23 -2.18
CA ARG A 87 20.58 -15.03 -2.67
C ARG A 87 19.44 -14.62 -1.75
N SER A 88 19.38 -13.33 -1.44
CA SER A 88 18.26 -12.68 -0.78
C SER A 88 17.69 -11.59 -1.69
N PHE A 89 16.41 -11.29 -1.53
CA PHE A 89 15.73 -10.18 -2.20
C PHE A 89 15.30 -9.18 -1.14
N VAL A 90 15.48 -7.90 -1.43
CA VAL A 90 15.05 -6.80 -0.55
C VAL A 90 13.95 -6.03 -1.28
N LEU A 91 12.81 -5.88 -0.61
CA LEU A 91 11.76 -4.97 -1.06
C LEU A 91 12.03 -3.60 -0.44
N VAL A 92 12.14 -2.58 -1.30
CA VAL A 92 12.19 -1.17 -0.88
C VAL A 92 10.85 -0.56 -1.23
N SER A 93 10.17 0.02 -0.25
CA SER A 93 8.87 0.67 -0.43
C SER A 93 8.90 2.09 0.13
N HIS A 94 8.21 2.99 -0.58
CA HIS A 94 7.99 4.37 -0.19
C HIS A 94 6.50 4.53 0.02
N ALA A 95 6.08 4.66 1.28
CA ALA A 95 4.67 4.63 1.65
C ALA A 95 4.39 5.55 2.83
N TYR A 96 3.15 6.01 2.90
CA TYR A 96 2.58 6.67 4.07
C TYR A 96 1.60 5.72 4.75
N CYS A 97 1.60 5.70 6.07
CA CYS A 97 0.57 5.05 6.86
C CYS A 97 -0.25 6.15 7.55
N LYS A 98 -1.57 6.07 7.42
CA LYS A 98 -2.51 6.95 8.12
C LYS A 98 -3.45 6.06 8.91
N ASP A 99 -3.41 6.20 10.24
CA ASP A 99 -4.29 5.48 11.14
C ASP A 99 -5.56 6.30 11.46
N MET A 100 -6.42 5.71 12.28
CA MET A 100 -7.66 6.32 12.75
C MET A 100 -7.57 6.73 14.23
N ASP A 101 -6.37 7.02 14.73
CA ASP A 101 -6.18 7.42 16.13
C ASP A 101 -6.83 8.80 16.39
N PRO A 102 -7.38 9.06 17.60
CA PRO A 102 -7.94 10.37 17.96
C PRO A 102 -6.96 11.55 17.80
N TYR A 103 -5.65 11.30 17.86
CA TYR A 103 -4.61 12.31 17.68
C TYR A 103 -4.12 12.41 16.22
N THR A 104 -4.63 11.59 15.32
CA THR A 104 -4.32 11.67 13.89
C THR A 104 -5.17 12.72 13.19
N GLY A 105 -4.50 13.64 12.50
CA GLY A 105 -5.18 14.66 11.70
C GLY A 105 -6.01 14.05 10.58
N ALA A 106 -7.28 14.46 10.49
CA ALA A 106 -8.25 13.93 9.52
C ALA A 106 -8.39 12.39 9.57
N SER A 107 -8.42 11.81 10.78
CA SER A 107 -8.53 10.36 11.05
C SER A 107 -9.84 9.68 10.62
N ALA A 108 -10.78 10.40 10.00
CA ALA A 108 -12.03 9.84 9.47
C ALA A 108 -12.02 9.70 7.94
N THR A 109 -11.09 10.35 7.25
CA THR A 109 -11.06 10.47 5.79
C THR A 109 -9.68 10.13 5.24
N LEU A 110 -9.61 9.60 4.02
CA LEU A 110 -8.33 9.40 3.32
C LEU A 110 -7.62 10.75 3.13
N GLU A 111 -8.36 11.73 2.62
CA GLU A 111 -7.88 13.09 2.42
C GLU A 111 -7.61 13.82 3.76
N PRO A 112 -6.72 14.83 3.78
CA PRO A 112 -5.82 15.23 2.68
C PRO A 112 -4.72 14.19 2.42
N MET A 113 -4.39 13.91 1.17
CA MET A 113 -3.29 13.01 0.81
C MET A 113 -1.91 13.61 1.13
N PRO A 114 -0.99 12.88 1.79
CA PRO A 114 0.39 13.35 1.97
C PRO A 114 1.14 13.46 0.63
N PHE A 115 2.22 14.23 0.62
CA PHE A 115 3.12 14.35 -0.52
C PHE A 115 4.57 14.54 -0.04
N LYS A 116 5.55 14.16 -0.86
CA LYS A 116 6.98 14.07 -0.52
C LYS A 116 7.56 15.40 -0.04
N GLY A 117 7.09 16.52 -0.60
CA GLY A 117 7.58 17.86 -0.31
C GLY A 117 6.95 18.55 0.91
N MET A 118 6.02 17.91 1.63
CA MET A 118 5.31 18.57 2.74
C MET A 118 6.21 18.78 3.96
N SER A 119 6.02 19.89 4.70
CA SER A 119 6.82 20.16 5.90
C SER A 119 6.45 19.29 7.10
N ARG A 120 5.17 18.91 7.19
CA ARG A 120 4.59 18.02 8.21
C ARG A 120 3.26 17.48 7.72
N TYR A 121 2.72 16.49 8.44
CA TYR A 121 1.34 16.05 8.26
C TYR A 121 0.51 16.29 9.54
N PRO A 122 -0.71 16.86 9.43
CA PRO A 122 -1.28 17.52 8.25
C PRO A 122 -0.47 18.77 7.85
N TYR A 123 -0.34 18.99 6.55
CA TYR A 123 0.37 20.15 6.01
C TYR A 123 -0.53 21.41 6.03
N PRO A 124 0.05 22.62 6.17
CA PRO A 124 -0.69 23.88 6.02
C PRO A 124 -1.35 24.01 4.65
N GLU A 125 -2.51 24.66 4.55
CA GLU A 125 -3.21 24.88 3.28
C GLU A 125 -2.33 25.61 2.24
N ALA A 126 -1.43 26.50 2.69
CA ALA A 126 -0.49 27.20 1.83
C ALA A 126 0.55 26.28 1.14
N GLU A 127 0.79 25.08 1.67
CA GLU A 127 1.66 24.07 1.06
C GLU A 127 0.90 23.14 0.10
N ARG A 128 -0.42 23.26 0.00
CA ARG A 128 -1.23 22.36 -0.82
C ARG A 128 -0.78 22.45 -2.28
N PRO A 129 -0.28 21.35 -2.88
CA PRO A 129 0.16 21.38 -4.26
C PRO A 129 -1.03 21.59 -5.19
N ALA A 130 -0.80 22.32 -6.28
CA ALA A 130 -1.74 22.34 -7.38
C ALA A 130 -1.78 20.95 -8.01
N GLU A 131 -2.99 20.48 -8.29
CA GLU A 131 -3.18 19.18 -8.92
C GLU A 131 -2.66 19.17 -10.37
N THR A 132 -1.79 18.22 -10.68
CA THR A 132 -1.31 17.98 -12.03
C THR A 132 -2.33 17.20 -12.88
N GLU A 133 -2.24 17.28 -14.20
CA GLU A 133 -3.05 16.47 -15.11
C GLU A 133 -2.85 14.97 -14.89
N ALA A 134 -1.61 14.55 -14.61
CA ALA A 134 -1.28 13.16 -14.31
C ALA A 134 -1.99 12.68 -13.04
N GLN A 135 -1.97 13.48 -11.95
CA GLN A 135 -2.68 13.16 -10.71
C GLN A 135 -4.21 13.10 -10.91
N ARG A 136 -4.77 14.04 -11.70
CA ARG A 136 -6.20 14.02 -12.07
C ARG A 136 -6.56 12.72 -12.79
N ARG A 137 -5.79 12.35 -13.81
CA ARG A 137 -5.98 11.11 -14.58
C ARG A 137 -5.83 9.87 -13.69
N THR A 138 -4.86 9.87 -12.78
CA THR A 138 -4.69 8.78 -11.81
C THR A 138 -5.92 8.63 -10.93
N ARG A 139 -6.47 9.71 -10.39
CA ARG A 139 -7.70 9.63 -9.59
C ARG A 139 -8.88 9.11 -10.41
N GLU A 140 -9.08 9.62 -11.61
CA GLU A 140 -10.20 9.21 -12.47
C GLU A 140 -10.13 7.74 -12.88
N LEU A 141 -8.93 7.24 -13.19
CA LEU A 141 -8.75 5.86 -13.62
C LEU A 141 -8.68 4.90 -12.43
N TYR A 142 -7.88 5.22 -11.42
CA TYR A 142 -7.50 4.31 -10.35
C TYR A 142 -8.33 4.49 -9.08
N HIS A 143 -8.59 5.71 -8.63
CA HIS A 143 -9.21 5.94 -7.32
C HIS A 143 -10.75 5.90 -7.42
N THR A 144 -11.29 4.72 -7.71
CA THR A 144 -12.72 4.53 -7.99
C THR A 144 -13.43 3.60 -7.01
N ARG A 145 -12.71 2.97 -6.06
CA ARG A 145 -13.31 2.13 -5.02
C ARG A 145 -13.73 3.00 -3.83
N ILE A 146 -15.00 3.41 -3.81
CA ILE A 146 -15.54 4.32 -2.79
C ILE A 146 -15.86 3.56 -1.50
N VAL A 147 -15.25 3.99 -0.39
CA VAL A 147 -15.54 3.58 0.98
C VAL A 147 -16.18 4.77 1.69
N ARG A 148 -17.26 4.52 2.45
CA ARG A 148 -18.05 5.55 3.13
C ARG A 148 -18.03 5.33 4.63
#